data_AF-A0AAP2XY80-F1
#
_entry.id   AF-A0AAP2XY80-F1
#
_cell.length_a   1.000
_cell.length_b   1.000
_cell.length_c   1.000
_cell.angle_alpha   90.00
_cell.angle_beta   90.00
_cell.angle_gamma   90.00
#
_symmetry.space_group_name_H-M   'P 1'
#
loop_
_entity.id
_entity.type
_entity.pdbx_description
1 polymer ?
#
loop_
_entity_poly.entity_id
_entity_poly.type
_entity_poly.pdbx_seq_one_letter_code
_entity_poly.pdbx_strand_id
1 'polypeptide(L)'
;MSSFEELVRECDRLWLNCRCTRLRLTPVKKQVQKDNRRKAVELKADWETFLQHAAENLEDAGWKTEMDRRVLALLRSESVLNFAVLKPAVQEEFLSITKQFVRDAMCFDTALELDDIMQAMRNVWIILLLECMLERKLCYHKAIFAYSMLYPYTDNFLDDPAIDKQRKKAFNSWLSERLKGEQRPMDADLYRQVDALVSMIEDTFPRQQFPDVYDALLRIQEGQILSVQQDSRLCEEEIRRISIYKGGASVLADGYLMDGDLSEKEAFFCIAYGFLLQVADDIQDMEEDRILCQHTLASMLHGKRQRLRLAQRLHTYLHEVLFYHYPAKASTMQSFVEKNCRFLLIGSIAKQLHLFPKPFAYRMRRSLPLGLDAVTTLMNESSAMLQSEQIHAVIQAYVQAL
;
A
#
# COMPACT_ATOMS: atom_id res chain seq x y z
N MET A 1 9.21 -14.20 22.01
CA MET A 1 9.18 -12.97 21.19
C MET A 1 8.92 -11.81 22.12
N SER A 2 9.53 -10.65 21.86
CA SER A 2 9.08 -9.38 22.45
C SER A 2 7.59 -9.17 22.20
N SER A 3 6.90 -8.58 23.16
CA SER A 3 5.49 -8.21 23.02
C SER A 3 5.31 -7.12 21.96
N PHE A 4 4.11 -7.03 21.37
CA PHE A 4 3.78 -5.98 20.41
C PHE A 4 4.09 -4.57 20.95
N GLU A 5 3.78 -4.30 22.22
CA GLU A 5 4.07 -3.02 22.87
C GLU A 5 5.57 -2.74 23.00
N GLU A 6 6.41 -3.76 23.17
CA GLU A 6 7.86 -3.60 23.19
C GLU A 6 8.40 -3.25 21.80
N LEU A 7 7.90 -3.92 20.75
CA LEU A 7 8.25 -3.62 19.36
C LEU A 7 7.84 -2.18 18.97
N VAL A 8 6.64 -1.74 19.36
CA VAL A 8 6.15 -0.36 19.16
C VAL A 8 7.06 0.65 19.87
N ARG A 9 7.44 0.38 21.13
CA ARG A 9 8.36 1.26 21.88
C ARG A 9 9.76 1.30 21.27
N GLU A 10 10.24 0.20 20.72
CA GLU A 10 11.52 0.15 20.01
C GLU A 10 11.47 0.95 18.70
N CYS A 11 10.40 0.80 17.92
CA CYS A 11 10.15 1.60 16.73
C CYS A 11 10.09 3.10 17.05
N ASP A 12 9.41 3.48 18.14
CA ASP A 12 9.33 4.88 18.56
C ASP A 12 10.71 5.44 18.95
N ARG A 13 11.50 4.67 19.71
CA ARG A 13 12.89 5.03 20.05
C ARG A 13 13.75 5.21 18.80
N LEU A 14 13.62 4.32 17.81
CA LEU A 14 14.33 4.44 16.53
C LEU A 14 13.97 5.75 15.82
N TRP A 15 12.69 6.08 15.72
CA TRP A 15 12.21 7.32 15.11
C TRP A 15 12.73 8.58 15.83
N LEU A 16 12.66 8.60 17.17
CA LEU A 16 13.12 9.74 17.97
C LEU A 16 14.63 10.00 17.84
N ASN A 17 15.40 8.94 17.60
CA ASN A 17 16.85 9.03 17.34
C ASN A 17 17.19 9.49 15.90
N CYS A 18 16.23 9.47 14.97
CA CYS A 18 16.45 9.90 13.60
C CYS A 18 16.55 11.44 13.50
N ARG A 19 17.75 11.91 13.12
CA ARG A 19 18.01 13.32 12.81
C ARG A 19 17.38 13.70 11.46
N CYS A 20 17.09 14.99 11.25
CA CYS A 20 16.67 15.46 9.92
C CYS A 20 17.89 15.57 8.99
N THR A 21 17.99 14.67 7.99
CA THR A 21 19.01 14.80 6.93
C THR A 21 18.45 15.51 5.71
N ARG A 22 19.30 16.26 5.00
CA ARG A 22 18.87 16.95 3.77
C ARG A 22 18.62 15.93 2.67
N LEU A 23 17.40 15.91 2.15
CA LEU A 23 17.05 15.23 0.89
C LEU A 23 17.95 15.74 -0.24
N ARG A 24 18.75 14.82 -0.81
CA ARG A 24 19.59 15.09 -1.98
C ARG A 24 18.71 15.04 -3.23
N LEU A 25 18.59 16.18 -3.90
CA LEU A 25 17.75 16.37 -5.07
C LEU A 25 18.63 16.72 -6.27
N THR A 26 18.86 15.74 -7.15
CA THR A 26 19.69 15.93 -8.35
C THR A 26 18.83 16.51 -9.46
N PRO A 27 19.16 17.71 -9.99
CA PRO A 27 18.34 18.34 -11.02
C PRO A 27 18.41 17.57 -12.34
N VAL A 28 17.25 17.34 -12.93
CA VAL A 28 17.06 16.78 -14.27
C VAL A 28 17.12 17.92 -15.29
N LYS A 29 17.83 17.71 -16.40
CA LYS A 29 17.90 18.71 -17.48
C LYS A 29 16.51 18.90 -18.10
N LYS A 30 16.13 20.14 -18.42
CA LYS A 30 14.82 20.45 -19.05
C LYS A 30 14.57 19.64 -20.33
N GLN A 31 15.61 19.39 -21.12
CA GLN A 31 15.48 18.57 -22.33
C GLN A 31 15.06 17.13 -22.00
N VAL A 32 15.66 16.53 -20.98
CA VAL A 32 15.30 15.18 -20.52
C VAL A 32 13.85 15.13 -20.03
N GLN A 33 13.38 16.16 -19.30
CA GLN A 33 11.97 16.23 -18.90
C GLN A 33 11.00 16.31 -20.09
N LYS A 34 11.37 17.05 -21.16
CA LYS A 34 10.59 17.11 -22.40
C LYS A 34 10.57 15.76 -23.13
N ASP A 35 11.73 15.12 -23.23
CA ASP A 35 11.86 13.82 -23.89
C ASP A 35 11.07 12.74 -23.12
N ASN A 36 11.13 12.75 -21.78
CA ASN A 36 10.32 11.88 -20.93
C ASN A 36 8.83 12.12 -21.12
N ARG A 37 8.40 13.39 -21.21
CA ARG A 37 6.99 13.72 -21.46
C ARG A 37 6.52 13.16 -22.79
N ARG A 38 7.32 13.30 -23.86
CA ARG A 38 7.00 12.74 -25.17
C ARG A 38 6.87 11.21 -25.10
N LYS A 39 7.85 10.55 -24.48
CA LYS A 39 7.81 9.08 -24.28
C LYS A 39 6.60 8.61 -23.49
N ALA A 40 6.20 9.35 -22.45
CA ALA A 40 5.03 8.99 -21.66
C ALA A 40 3.72 9.10 -22.45
N VAL A 41 3.59 10.13 -23.29
CA VAL A 41 2.43 10.28 -24.20
C VAL A 41 2.42 9.20 -25.28
N GLU A 42 3.58 8.90 -25.88
CA GLU A 42 3.71 7.82 -26.87
C GLU A 42 3.36 6.45 -26.26
N LEU A 43 3.85 6.17 -25.05
CA LEU A 43 3.54 4.95 -24.32
C LEU A 43 2.04 4.84 -24.00
N LYS A 44 1.42 5.93 -23.53
CA LYS A 44 -0.03 5.97 -23.26
C LYS A 44 -0.84 5.65 -24.52
N ALA A 45 -0.53 6.30 -25.64
CA ALA A 45 -1.25 6.06 -26.90
C ALA A 45 -1.09 4.62 -27.42
N ASP A 46 0.10 4.03 -27.26
CA ASP A 46 0.35 2.62 -27.58
C ASP A 46 -0.48 1.68 -26.69
N TRP A 47 -0.57 1.94 -25.39
CA TRP A 47 -1.44 1.19 -24.47
C TRP A 47 -2.93 1.36 -24.78
N GLU A 48 -3.40 2.57 -25.08
CA GLU A 48 -4.79 2.81 -25.48
C GLU A 48 -5.15 2.03 -26.75
N THR A 49 -4.28 2.07 -27.76
CA THR A 49 -4.48 1.31 -29.01
C THR A 49 -4.52 -0.18 -28.75
N PHE A 50 -3.61 -0.69 -27.92
CA PHE A 50 -3.57 -2.10 -27.54
C PHE A 50 -4.82 -2.54 -26.77
N LEU A 51 -5.26 -1.76 -25.78
CA LEU A 51 -6.44 -2.07 -24.97
C LEU A 51 -7.73 -1.99 -25.80
N GLN A 52 -7.82 -1.06 -26.75
CA GLN A 52 -8.93 -1.02 -27.70
C GLN A 52 -8.96 -2.29 -28.56
N HIS A 53 -7.81 -2.71 -29.09
CA HIS A 53 -7.73 -3.96 -29.84
C HIS A 53 -8.13 -5.19 -29.00
N ALA A 54 -7.68 -5.25 -27.74
CA ALA A 54 -8.09 -6.32 -26.82
C ALA A 54 -9.60 -6.33 -26.57
N ALA A 55 -10.21 -5.15 -26.40
CA ALA A 55 -11.64 -5.01 -26.18
C ALA A 55 -12.49 -5.44 -27.38
N GLU A 56 -11.99 -5.27 -28.59
CA GLU A 56 -12.64 -5.74 -29.82
C GLU A 56 -12.48 -7.26 -30.03
N ASN A 57 -11.58 -7.92 -29.29
CA ASN A 57 -11.18 -9.32 -29.50
C ASN A 57 -11.14 -10.13 -28.19
N LEU A 58 -12.07 -9.90 -27.25
CA LEU A 58 -12.05 -10.50 -25.90
C LEU A 58 -11.89 -12.03 -25.85
N GLU A 59 -12.42 -12.73 -26.85
CA GLU A 59 -12.36 -14.20 -26.96
C GLU A 59 -10.99 -14.72 -27.41
N ASP A 60 -10.16 -13.91 -28.06
CA ASP A 60 -8.84 -14.31 -28.54
C ASP A 60 -7.83 -14.48 -27.39
N ALA A 61 -6.97 -15.48 -27.49
CA ALA A 61 -5.86 -15.72 -26.56
C ALA A 61 -4.60 -14.90 -26.91
N GLY A 62 -4.46 -14.44 -28.15
CA GLY A 62 -3.27 -13.75 -28.65
C GLY A 62 -2.95 -12.48 -27.88
N TRP A 63 -3.95 -11.61 -27.67
CA TRP A 63 -3.76 -10.35 -26.93
C TRP A 63 -3.49 -10.59 -25.44
N LYS A 64 -3.97 -11.69 -24.84
CA LYS A 64 -3.74 -12.02 -23.42
C LYS A 64 -2.27 -12.34 -23.16
N THR A 65 -1.65 -13.10 -24.07
CA THR A 65 -0.20 -13.37 -24.02
C THR A 65 0.62 -12.10 -24.25
N GLU A 66 0.16 -11.23 -25.15
CA GLU A 66 0.79 -9.93 -25.38
C GLU A 66 0.63 -8.98 -24.18
N MET A 67 -0.51 -9.02 -23.48
CA MET A 67 -0.73 -8.28 -22.24
C MET A 67 0.29 -8.69 -21.17
N ASP A 68 0.48 -10.00 -20.95
CA ASP A 68 1.50 -10.51 -20.02
C ASP A 68 2.90 -9.98 -20.39
N ARG A 69 3.27 -10.05 -21.68
CA ARG A 69 4.55 -9.53 -22.19
C ARG A 69 4.69 -8.03 -21.93
N ARG A 70 3.66 -7.23 -22.22
CA ARG A 70 3.66 -5.77 -22.10
C ARG A 70 3.75 -5.34 -20.63
N VAL A 71 2.97 -5.96 -19.75
CA VAL A 71 3.03 -5.71 -18.30
C VAL A 71 4.42 -6.04 -17.75
N LEU A 72 4.98 -7.22 -18.08
CA LEU A 72 6.34 -7.58 -17.64
C LEU A 72 7.41 -6.63 -18.21
N ALA A 73 7.29 -6.22 -19.47
CA ALA A 73 8.21 -5.26 -20.07
C ALA A 73 8.14 -3.88 -19.38
N LEU A 74 6.93 -3.42 -19.02
CA LEU A 74 6.73 -2.21 -18.24
C LEU A 74 7.38 -2.34 -16.86
N LEU A 75 7.09 -3.40 -16.11
CA LEU A 75 7.66 -3.64 -14.78
C LEU A 75 9.20 -3.72 -14.79
N ARG A 76 9.80 -4.26 -15.87
CA ARG A 76 11.27 -4.34 -16.03
C ARG A 76 11.93 -3.02 -16.42
N SER A 77 11.22 -2.17 -17.17
CA SER A 77 11.78 -0.93 -17.74
C SER A 77 11.49 0.29 -16.88
N GLU A 78 10.46 0.21 -16.04
CA GLU A 78 10.10 1.23 -15.09
C GLU A 78 11.19 1.33 -14.00
N SER A 79 11.54 2.56 -13.65
CA SER A 79 12.70 2.81 -12.78
C SER A 79 12.39 2.71 -11.29
N VAL A 80 11.12 2.66 -10.91
CA VAL A 80 10.63 2.72 -9.53
C VAL A 80 10.57 1.29 -9.00
N LEU A 81 9.58 0.51 -9.42
CA LEU A 81 9.44 -0.92 -9.22
C LEU A 81 10.47 -1.79 -9.93
N ASN A 82 11.22 -1.32 -10.93
CA ASN A 82 12.36 -2.01 -11.62
C ASN A 82 12.50 -3.52 -11.33
N PHE A 83 11.51 -4.29 -11.80
CA PHE A 83 11.39 -5.72 -11.52
C PHE A 83 12.56 -6.52 -12.10
N ALA A 84 13.41 -5.90 -12.95
CA ALA A 84 14.63 -6.52 -13.47
C ALA A 84 15.61 -6.98 -12.37
N VAL A 85 15.47 -6.47 -11.13
CA VAL A 85 16.22 -6.96 -9.97
C VAL A 85 15.78 -8.38 -9.55
N LEU A 86 14.50 -8.71 -9.78
CA LEU A 86 13.94 -10.02 -9.48
C LEU A 86 14.30 -11.01 -10.58
N LYS A 87 14.42 -12.30 -10.23
CA LYS A 87 14.58 -13.37 -11.22
C LYS A 87 13.33 -13.43 -12.13
N PRO A 88 13.46 -13.75 -13.43
CA PRO A 88 12.31 -13.83 -14.34
C PRO A 88 11.14 -14.67 -13.82
N ALA A 89 11.42 -15.83 -13.24
CA ALA A 89 10.40 -16.70 -12.65
C ALA A 89 9.60 -16.03 -11.51
N VAL A 90 10.26 -15.21 -10.68
CA VAL A 90 9.60 -14.45 -9.61
C VAL A 90 8.71 -13.36 -10.18
N GLN A 91 9.12 -12.72 -11.27
CA GLN A 91 8.29 -11.70 -11.95
C GLN A 91 7.04 -12.32 -12.57
N GLU A 92 7.17 -13.49 -13.19
CA GLU A 92 6.07 -14.25 -13.77
C GLU A 92 5.10 -14.73 -12.69
N GLU A 93 5.63 -15.23 -11.56
CA GLU A 93 4.82 -15.64 -10.41
C GLU A 93 4.09 -14.46 -9.77
N PHE A 94 4.75 -13.29 -9.62
CA PHE A 94 4.12 -12.06 -9.12
C PHE A 94 2.95 -11.61 -10.02
N LEU A 95 3.13 -11.65 -11.34
CA LEU A 95 2.05 -11.34 -12.30
C LEU A 95 0.92 -12.37 -12.23
N SER A 96 1.26 -13.66 -12.15
CA SER A 96 0.28 -14.74 -12.02
C SER A 96 -0.58 -14.58 -10.77
N ILE A 97 0.03 -14.30 -9.61
CA ILE A 97 -0.68 -14.04 -8.35
C ILE A 97 -1.54 -12.77 -8.46
N THR A 98 -1.02 -11.72 -9.10
CA THR A 98 -1.78 -10.47 -9.33
C THR A 98 -3.06 -10.75 -10.13
N LYS A 99 -2.97 -11.49 -11.23
CA LYS A 99 -4.14 -11.87 -12.05
C LYS A 99 -5.10 -12.76 -11.25
N GLN A 100 -4.56 -13.70 -10.48
CA GLN A 100 -5.34 -14.62 -9.67
C GLN A 100 -6.15 -13.87 -8.61
N PHE A 101 -5.55 -12.90 -7.93
CA PHE A 101 -6.24 -12.05 -6.95
C PHE A 101 -7.40 -11.28 -7.57
N VAL A 102 -7.18 -10.63 -8.72
CA VAL A 102 -8.23 -9.88 -9.41
C VAL A 102 -9.38 -10.81 -9.82
N ARG A 103 -9.07 -12.01 -10.33
CA ARG A 103 -10.08 -13.03 -10.63
C ARG A 103 -10.89 -13.40 -9.39
N ASP A 104 -10.21 -13.74 -8.31
CA ASP A 104 -10.86 -14.19 -7.07
C ASP A 104 -11.73 -13.09 -6.47
N ALA A 105 -11.31 -11.82 -6.54
CA ALA A 105 -12.08 -10.68 -6.06
C ALA A 105 -13.37 -10.50 -6.89
N MET A 106 -13.28 -10.54 -8.22
CA MET A 106 -14.44 -10.46 -9.12
C MET A 106 -15.39 -11.64 -8.97
N CYS A 107 -14.89 -12.82 -8.60
CA CYS A 107 -15.72 -13.99 -8.31
C CYS A 107 -16.37 -13.92 -6.93
N PHE A 108 -15.71 -13.30 -5.95
CA PHE A 108 -16.21 -13.18 -4.58
C PHE A 108 -17.37 -12.19 -4.48
N ASP A 109 -17.24 -11.02 -5.11
CA ASP A 109 -18.31 -10.02 -5.19
C ASP A 109 -18.29 -9.32 -6.55
N THR A 110 -19.33 -9.58 -7.35
CA THR A 110 -19.49 -9.03 -8.69
C THR A 110 -19.87 -7.55 -8.69
N ALA A 111 -20.23 -6.98 -7.55
CA ALA A 111 -20.58 -5.57 -7.39
C ALA A 111 -19.37 -4.69 -7.00
N LEU A 112 -18.19 -5.28 -6.79
CA LEU A 112 -16.97 -4.51 -6.49
C LEU A 112 -16.51 -3.72 -7.70
N GLU A 113 -16.22 -2.45 -7.46
CA GLU A 113 -15.57 -1.59 -8.44
C GLU A 113 -14.11 -1.97 -8.60
N LEU A 114 -13.55 -1.72 -9.80
CA LEU A 114 -12.15 -2.03 -10.07
C LEU A 114 -11.21 -1.26 -9.13
N ASP A 115 -11.55 -0.03 -8.78
CA ASP A 115 -10.75 0.80 -7.86
C ASP A 115 -10.64 0.14 -6.47
N ASP A 116 -11.70 -0.50 -5.97
CA ASP A 116 -11.70 -1.23 -4.70
C ASP A 116 -10.82 -2.49 -4.77
N ILE A 117 -10.89 -3.23 -5.90
CA ILE A 117 -10.03 -4.40 -6.13
C ILE A 117 -8.56 -3.97 -6.19
N MET A 118 -8.25 -2.90 -6.91
CA MET A 118 -6.89 -2.36 -7.02
C MET A 118 -6.37 -1.83 -5.68
N GLN A 119 -7.25 -1.27 -4.85
CA GLN A 119 -6.90 -0.88 -3.49
C GLN A 119 -6.56 -2.07 -2.61
N ALA A 120 -7.41 -3.10 -2.60
CA ALA A 120 -7.18 -4.34 -1.86
C ALA A 120 -5.89 -5.07 -2.31
N MET A 121 -5.62 -5.08 -3.62
CA MET A 121 -4.45 -5.71 -4.22
C MET A 121 -3.12 -5.15 -3.70
N ARG A 122 -3.10 -3.90 -3.21
CA ARG A 122 -1.88 -3.32 -2.62
C ARG A 122 -1.36 -4.15 -1.44
N ASN A 123 -2.23 -4.72 -0.61
CA ASN A 123 -1.81 -5.59 0.50
C ASN A 123 -1.14 -6.87 -0.01
N VAL A 124 -1.70 -7.48 -1.05
CA VAL A 124 -1.07 -8.64 -1.72
C VAL A 124 0.33 -8.29 -2.19
N TRP A 125 0.51 -7.14 -2.84
CA TRP A 125 1.83 -6.72 -3.31
C TRP A 125 2.83 -6.47 -2.18
N ILE A 126 2.39 -5.92 -1.04
CA ILE A 126 3.24 -5.77 0.15
C ILE A 126 3.66 -7.14 0.67
N ILE A 127 2.74 -8.11 0.78
CA ILE A 127 3.05 -9.49 1.21
C ILE A 127 4.07 -10.13 0.26
N LEU A 128 3.87 -10.07 -1.06
CA LEU A 128 4.81 -10.61 -2.04
C LEU A 128 6.19 -9.92 -1.97
N LEU A 129 6.23 -8.62 -1.70
CA LEU A 129 7.47 -7.89 -1.46
C LEU A 129 8.15 -8.36 -0.18
N LEU A 130 7.40 -8.56 0.91
CA LEU A 130 7.94 -9.10 2.16
C LEU A 130 8.53 -10.49 1.94
N GLU A 131 7.83 -11.40 1.26
CA GLU A 131 8.36 -12.74 0.94
C GLU A 131 9.70 -12.64 0.19
N CYS A 132 9.76 -11.77 -0.82
CA CYS A 132 10.98 -11.46 -1.54
C CYS A 132 12.08 -10.89 -0.63
N MET A 133 11.73 -10.01 0.30
CA MET A 133 12.67 -9.35 1.21
C MET A 133 13.22 -10.28 2.29
N LEU A 134 12.39 -11.23 2.73
CA LEU A 134 12.71 -12.24 3.75
C LEU A 134 13.27 -13.53 3.14
N GLU A 135 13.51 -13.57 1.83
CA GLU A 135 13.99 -14.75 1.09
C GLU A 135 13.07 -15.98 1.22
N ARG A 136 11.76 -15.73 1.38
CA ARG A 136 10.71 -16.75 1.38
C ARG A 136 10.21 -17.01 -0.04
N LYS A 137 9.58 -18.17 -0.24
CA LYS A 137 8.93 -18.50 -1.51
C LYS A 137 7.67 -17.63 -1.64
N LEU A 138 7.39 -17.13 -2.84
CA LEU A 138 6.12 -16.47 -3.08
C LEU A 138 4.95 -17.43 -2.83
N CYS A 139 3.94 -16.97 -2.12
CA CYS A 139 2.73 -17.73 -1.91
C CYS A 139 1.48 -16.87 -2.07
N TYR A 140 0.39 -17.53 -2.47
CA TYR A 140 -0.93 -16.93 -2.53
C TYR A 140 -1.95 -17.99 -2.12
N HIS A 141 -2.62 -17.74 -0.99
CA HIS A 141 -3.63 -18.63 -0.43
C HIS A 141 -4.82 -17.82 0.09
N LYS A 142 -5.88 -18.52 0.50
CA LYS A 142 -7.15 -17.93 0.89
C LYS A 142 -7.03 -16.87 1.99
N ALA A 143 -6.13 -17.04 2.97
CA ALA A 143 -5.95 -16.00 4.00
C ALA A 143 -5.35 -14.67 3.48
N ILE A 144 -4.39 -14.71 2.53
CA ILE A 144 -3.84 -13.49 1.89
C ILE A 144 -4.94 -12.78 1.10
N PHE A 145 -5.69 -13.55 0.31
CA PHE A 145 -6.86 -13.05 -0.40
C PHE A 145 -7.84 -12.39 0.56
N ALA A 146 -8.23 -13.14 1.61
CA ALA A 146 -9.28 -12.73 2.51
C ALA A 146 -8.92 -11.49 3.32
N TYR A 147 -7.70 -11.43 3.86
CA TYR A 147 -7.21 -10.26 4.58
C TYR A 147 -7.15 -9.02 3.67
N SER A 148 -6.62 -9.17 2.45
CA SER A 148 -6.57 -8.06 1.49
C SER A 148 -7.97 -7.57 1.13
N MET A 149 -8.91 -8.50 0.95
CA MET A 149 -10.31 -8.21 0.67
C MET A 149 -11.10 -7.69 1.87
N LEU A 150 -10.60 -7.72 3.10
CA LEU A 150 -11.28 -7.04 4.21
C LEU A 150 -11.35 -5.53 3.97
N TYR A 151 -10.38 -4.95 3.26
CA TYR A 151 -10.22 -3.51 3.10
C TYR A 151 -11.46 -2.84 2.47
N PRO A 152 -11.99 -3.27 1.30
CA PRO A 152 -13.23 -2.70 0.74
C PRO A 152 -14.46 -2.76 1.66
N TYR A 153 -14.50 -3.72 2.59
CA TYR A 153 -15.65 -3.89 3.51
C TYR A 153 -15.41 -3.27 4.89
N THR A 154 -14.20 -2.80 5.18
CA THR A 154 -13.84 -2.24 6.48
C THR A 154 -13.49 -0.77 6.34
N ASP A 155 -12.37 -0.44 5.70
CA ASP A 155 -11.89 0.92 5.51
C ASP A 155 -12.90 1.79 4.76
N ASN A 156 -13.43 1.36 3.60
CA ASN A 156 -14.42 2.14 2.87
C ASN A 156 -15.67 2.44 3.72
N PHE A 157 -16.14 1.47 4.50
CA PHE A 157 -17.26 1.65 5.43
C PHE A 157 -16.91 2.61 6.58
N LEU A 158 -15.70 2.53 7.12
CA LEU A 158 -15.24 3.37 8.22
C LEU A 158 -14.91 4.80 7.78
N ASP A 159 -14.54 5.00 6.52
CA ASP A 159 -14.18 6.29 5.96
C ASP A 159 -15.38 7.02 5.34
N ASP A 160 -16.45 6.32 4.97
CA ASP A 160 -17.66 6.94 4.39
C ASP A 160 -18.30 7.95 5.37
N PRO A 161 -18.29 9.27 5.05
CA PRO A 161 -18.84 10.31 5.93
C PRO A 161 -20.38 10.24 6.06
N ALA A 162 -21.07 9.54 5.16
CA ALA A 162 -22.51 9.35 5.20
C ALA A 162 -22.95 8.33 6.26
N ILE A 163 -22.03 7.46 6.71
CA ILE A 163 -22.33 6.44 7.72
C ILE A 163 -22.18 7.03 9.13
N ASP A 164 -23.23 6.88 9.93
CA ASP A 164 -23.25 7.44 11.28
C ASP A 164 -22.23 6.78 12.21
N LYS A 165 -21.78 7.55 13.20
CA LYS A 165 -20.76 7.13 14.17
C LYS A 165 -21.19 5.94 15.03
N GLN A 166 -22.49 5.77 15.29
CA GLN A 166 -22.96 4.64 16.10
C GLN A 166 -22.86 3.33 15.33
N ARG A 167 -23.20 3.32 14.03
CA ARG A 167 -23.00 2.19 13.13
C ARG A 167 -21.53 1.81 13.00
N LYS A 168 -20.63 2.79 12.81
CA LYS A 168 -19.18 2.54 12.80
C LYS A 168 -18.68 1.92 14.11
N LYS A 169 -19.16 2.43 15.25
CA LYS A 169 -18.83 1.86 16.57
C LYS A 169 -19.35 0.44 16.76
N ALA A 170 -20.59 0.17 16.34
CA ALA A 170 -21.19 -1.16 16.43
C ALA A 170 -20.42 -2.17 15.54
N PHE A 171 -20.10 -1.78 14.31
CA PHE A 171 -19.30 -2.58 13.39
C PHE A 171 -17.92 -2.91 13.97
N ASN A 172 -17.18 -1.90 14.46
CA ASN A 172 -15.87 -2.11 15.07
C ASN A 172 -15.94 -3.03 16.30
N SER A 173 -16.96 -2.89 17.14
CA SER A 173 -17.17 -3.77 18.29
C SER A 173 -17.39 -5.21 17.85
N TRP A 174 -18.27 -5.42 16.88
CA TRP A 174 -18.54 -6.75 16.33
C TRP A 174 -17.30 -7.36 15.67
N LEU A 175 -16.56 -6.59 14.86
CA LEU A 175 -15.37 -7.10 14.19
C LEU A 175 -14.29 -7.51 15.20
N SER A 176 -14.10 -6.73 16.27
CA SER A 176 -13.19 -7.10 17.36
C SER A 176 -13.61 -8.40 18.06
N GLU A 177 -14.90 -8.62 18.30
CA GLU A 177 -15.41 -9.89 18.85
C GLU A 177 -15.22 -11.04 17.86
N ARG A 178 -15.52 -10.80 16.57
CA ARG A 178 -15.36 -11.80 15.51
C ARG A 178 -13.90 -12.24 15.34
N LEU A 179 -12.96 -11.30 15.39
CA LEU A 179 -11.53 -11.58 15.34
C LEU A 179 -11.00 -12.28 16.60
N LYS A 180 -11.70 -12.20 17.74
CA LYS A 180 -11.43 -13.01 18.95
C LYS A 180 -12.01 -14.44 18.86
N GLY A 181 -12.75 -14.74 17.78
CA GLY A 181 -13.37 -16.05 17.55
C GLY A 181 -14.83 -16.15 18.01
N GLU A 182 -15.46 -15.04 18.41
CA GLU A 182 -16.90 -15.06 18.69
C GLU A 182 -17.70 -15.15 17.39
N GLN A 183 -18.64 -16.08 17.33
CA GLN A 183 -19.56 -16.21 16.20
C GLN A 183 -20.91 -15.63 16.59
N ARG A 184 -21.30 -14.54 15.93
CA ARG A 184 -22.64 -13.94 16.07
C ARG A 184 -23.25 -13.77 14.69
N PRO A 185 -24.37 -14.45 14.38
CA PRO A 185 -25.03 -14.29 13.10
C PRO A 185 -25.57 -12.87 12.98
N MET A 186 -25.37 -12.27 11.81
CA MET A 186 -25.85 -10.94 11.47
C MET A 186 -26.52 -10.99 10.10
N ASP A 187 -27.70 -10.37 9.99
CA ASP A 187 -28.51 -10.43 8.76
C ASP A 187 -28.02 -9.47 7.68
N ALA A 188 -27.15 -8.51 8.01
CA ALA A 188 -26.65 -7.51 7.06
C ALA A 188 -25.52 -8.08 6.17
N ASP A 189 -25.64 -7.86 4.85
CA ASP A 189 -24.71 -8.39 3.83
C ASP A 189 -23.24 -8.11 4.14
N LEU A 190 -22.93 -6.87 4.54
CA LEU A 190 -21.57 -6.45 4.94
C LEU A 190 -20.96 -7.37 6.00
N TYR A 191 -21.73 -7.71 7.04
CA TYR A 191 -21.26 -8.53 8.14
C TYR A 191 -21.03 -9.97 7.68
N ARG A 192 -21.89 -10.48 6.80
CA ARG A 192 -21.74 -11.82 6.21
C ARG A 192 -20.50 -11.91 5.31
N GLN A 193 -20.22 -10.87 4.53
CA GLN A 193 -19.01 -10.80 3.69
C GLN A 193 -17.74 -10.79 4.55
N VAL A 194 -17.69 -9.92 5.57
CA VAL A 194 -16.55 -9.85 6.49
C VAL A 194 -16.38 -11.16 7.26
N ASP A 195 -17.47 -11.77 7.74
CA ASP A 195 -17.45 -13.07 8.43
C ASP A 195 -16.91 -14.20 7.53
N ALA A 196 -17.30 -14.23 6.25
CA ALA A 196 -16.79 -15.18 5.27
C ALA A 196 -15.28 -15.02 5.05
N LEU A 197 -14.79 -13.77 4.95
CA LEU A 197 -13.36 -13.49 4.81
C LEU A 197 -12.58 -13.92 6.06
N VAL A 198 -13.05 -13.61 7.27
CA VAL A 198 -12.39 -14.07 8.50
C VAL A 198 -12.39 -15.61 8.58
N SER A 199 -13.45 -16.27 8.13
CA SER A 199 -13.54 -17.74 8.09
C SER A 199 -12.50 -18.34 7.12
N MET A 200 -12.23 -17.71 5.98
CA MET A 200 -11.17 -18.14 5.05
C MET A 200 -9.76 -18.04 5.68
N ILE A 201 -9.54 -17.06 6.56
CA ILE A 201 -8.31 -16.96 7.35
C ILE A 201 -8.24 -18.12 8.35
N GLU A 202 -9.35 -18.43 9.02
CA GLU A 202 -9.47 -19.56 9.97
C GLU A 202 -9.23 -20.93 9.34
N ASP A 203 -9.71 -21.13 8.12
CA ASP A 203 -9.48 -22.36 7.36
C ASP A 203 -8.00 -22.55 6.98
N THR A 204 -7.28 -21.45 6.75
CA THR A 204 -5.86 -21.49 6.37
C THR A 204 -4.96 -21.57 7.61
N PHE A 205 -5.28 -20.80 8.65
CA PHE A 205 -4.53 -20.67 9.88
C PHE A 205 -5.43 -20.98 11.08
N PRO A 206 -5.58 -22.25 11.50
CA PRO A 206 -6.36 -22.59 12.67
C PRO A 206 -5.89 -21.85 13.93
N ARG A 207 -6.79 -21.14 14.62
CA ARG A 207 -6.49 -20.26 15.78
C ARG A 207 -5.61 -20.88 16.86
N GLN A 208 -5.84 -22.15 17.17
CA GLN A 208 -5.09 -22.85 18.21
C GLN A 208 -3.63 -23.11 17.82
N GLN A 209 -3.36 -23.22 16.51
CA GLN A 209 -2.02 -23.49 15.96
C GLN A 209 -1.29 -22.19 15.61
N PHE A 210 -2.02 -21.14 15.23
CA PHE A 210 -1.47 -19.86 14.78
C PHE A 210 -2.06 -18.67 15.56
N PRO A 211 -1.89 -18.62 16.89
CA PRO A 211 -2.46 -17.53 17.70
C PRO A 211 -1.91 -16.15 17.29
N ASP A 212 -0.65 -16.08 16.87
CA ASP A 212 0.01 -14.82 16.53
C ASP A 212 -0.59 -14.14 15.28
N VAL A 213 -1.15 -14.91 14.33
CA VAL A 213 -1.90 -14.38 13.18
C VAL A 213 -3.09 -13.56 13.68
N TYR A 214 -3.85 -14.09 14.64
CA TYR A 214 -5.05 -13.42 15.15
C TYR A 214 -4.72 -12.28 16.09
N ASP A 215 -3.65 -12.40 16.86
CA ASP A 215 -3.13 -11.28 17.63
C ASP A 215 -2.76 -10.13 16.70
N ALA A 216 -2.06 -10.38 15.59
CA ALA A 216 -1.72 -9.35 14.60
C ALA A 216 -2.98 -8.72 13.94
N LEU A 217 -3.97 -9.53 13.56
CA LEU A 217 -5.25 -9.04 13.04
C LEU A 217 -6.01 -8.16 14.06
N LEU A 218 -5.98 -8.55 15.34
CA LEU A 218 -6.54 -7.73 16.41
C LEU A 218 -5.78 -6.41 16.57
N ARG A 219 -4.45 -6.40 16.44
CA ARG A 219 -3.65 -5.17 16.52
C ARG A 219 -3.98 -4.18 15.41
N ILE A 220 -4.15 -4.62 14.16
CA ILE A 220 -4.54 -3.70 13.10
C ILE A 220 -5.97 -3.18 13.31
N GLN A 221 -6.89 -4.02 13.79
CA GLN A 221 -8.23 -3.58 14.18
C GLN A 221 -8.20 -2.53 15.31
N GLU A 222 -7.38 -2.74 16.34
CA GLU A 222 -7.15 -1.77 17.42
C GLU A 222 -6.58 -0.45 16.87
N GLY A 223 -5.57 -0.53 15.98
CA GLY A 223 -4.98 0.62 15.30
C GLY A 223 -6.00 1.42 14.50
N GLN A 224 -6.90 0.75 13.77
CA GLN A 224 -7.97 1.38 13.01
C GLN A 224 -8.99 2.09 13.92
N ILE A 225 -9.40 1.45 15.02
CA ILE A 225 -10.29 2.07 16.01
C ILE A 225 -9.67 3.33 16.62
N LEU A 226 -8.37 3.30 16.92
CA LEU A 226 -7.63 4.45 17.45
C LEU A 226 -7.52 5.57 16.41
N SER A 227 -7.26 5.22 15.15
CA SER A 227 -7.13 6.19 14.04
C SER A 227 -8.42 6.99 13.83
N VAL A 228 -9.59 6.34 13.89
CA VAL A 228 -10.90 7.02 13.77
C VAL A 228 -11.15 8.02 14.93
N GLN A 229 -10.47 7.85 16.07
CA GLN A 229 -10.59 8.73 17.23
C GLN A 229 -9.57 9.88 17.24
N GLN A 230 -8.68 9.95 16.25
CA GLN A 230 -7.67 11.02 16.19
C GLN A 230 -8.30 12.38 15.90
N ASP A 231 -8.03 13.35 16.78
CA ASP A 231 -8.41 14.74 16.57
C ASP A 231 -7.42 15.71 17.24
N SER A 232 -7.72 17.01 17.11
CA SER A 232 -6.91 18.12 17.63
C SER A 232 -6.56 18.08 19.12
N ARG A 233 -7.21 17.24 19.93
CA ARG A 233 -6.95 17.11 21.38
C ARG A 233 -5.73 16.25 21.68
N LEU A 234 -5.32 15.38 20.75
CA LEU A 234 -4.16 14.51 20.92
C LEU A 234 -2.86 15.27 20.69
N CYS A 235 -1.84 14.96 21.49
CA CYS A 235 -0.50 15.50 21.29
C CYS A 235 0.27 14.74 20.19
N GLU A 236 1.39 15.32 19.73
CA GLU A 236 2.26 14.69 18.71
C GLU A 236 2.73 13.28 19.11
N GLU A 237 2.95 13.04 20.39
CA GLU A 237 3.35 11.71 20.90
C GLU A 237 2.24 10.67 20.76
N GLU A 238 1.00 11.03 21.09
CA GLU A 238 -0.15 10.15 20.94
C GLU A 238 -0.45 9.85 19.47
N ILE A 239 -0.45 10.88 18.61
CA ILE A 239 -0.63 10.72 17.16
C ILE A 239 0.45 9.81 16.60
N ARG A 240 1.72 10.04 16.98
CA ARG A 240 2.84 9.21 16.54
C ARG A 240 2.70 7.75 16.96
N ARG A 241 2.30 7.50 18.21
CA ARG A 241 2.08 6.13 18.70
C ARG A 241 0.99 5.44 17.91
N ILE A 242 -0.10 6.13 17.57
CA ILE A 242 -1.17 5.58 16.73
C ILE A 242 -0.67 5.31 15.31
N SER A 243 0.14 6.20 14.71
CA SER A 243 0.74 5.95 13.38
C SER A 243 1.66 4.72 13.39
N ILE A 244 2.45 4.51 14.46
CA ILE A 244 3.26 3.28 14.61
C ILE A 244 2.34 2.07 14.77
N TYR A 245 1.28 2.19 15.57
CA TYR A 245 0.33 1.10 15.83
C TYR A 245 -0.37 0.66 14.55
N LYS A 246 -1.01 1.58 13.83
CA LYS A 246 -1.78 1.30 12.60
C LYS A 246 -0.86 0.79 11.50
N GLY A 247 0.15 1.58 11.12
CA GLY A 247 1.06 1.21 10.04
C GLY A 247 1.84 -0.06 10.37
N GLY A 248 2.40 -0.14 11.56
CA GLY A 248 3.18 -1.29 12.01
C GLY A 248 2.35 -2.56 12.13
N ALA A 249 1.15 -2.50 12.71
CA ALA A 249 0.29 -3.68 12.82
C ALA A 249 -0.18 -4.20 11.45
N SER A 250 -0.42 -3.32 10.48
CA SER A 250 -0.80 -3.72 9.11
C SER A 250 0.26 -4.61 8.49
N VAL A 251 1.53 -4.17 8.49
CA VAL A 251 2.64 -4.94 7.91
C VAL A 251 3.02 -6.13 8.78
N LEU A 252 2.79 -6.07 10.09
CA LEU A 252 2.95 -7.25 10.95
C LEU A 252 1.95 -8.35 10.58
N ALA A 253 0.69 -7.99 10.34
CA ALA A 253 -0.32 -8.92 9.86
C ALA A 253 0.04 -9.49 8.48
N ASP A 254 0.50 -8.64 7.55
CA ASP A 254 1.04 -9.08 6.25
C ASP A 254 2.14 -10.15 6.42
N GLY A 255 3.08 -9.91 7.36
CA GLY A 255 4.16 -10.85 7.65
C GLY A 255 3.68 -12.18 8.22
N TYR A 256 2.76 -12.17 9.19
CA TYR A 256 2.21 -13.43 9.72
C TYR A 256 1.39 -14.20 8.67
N LEU A 257 0.76 -13.51 7.72
CA LEU A 257 -0.04 -14.14 6.68
C LEU A 257 0.78 -14.82 5.58
N MET A 258 2.11 -14.69 5.55
CA MET A 258 2.97 -15.42 4.60
C MET A 258 2.99 -16.94 4.89
N ASP A 259 3.19 -17.33 6.15
CA ASP A 259 3.27 -18.75 6.54
C ASP A 259 2.90 -19.02 8.01
N GLY A 260 2.39 -18.01 8.73
CA GLY A 260 1.97 -18.11 10.12
C GLY A 260 3.06 -17.83 11.15
N ASP A 261 4.31 -17.56 10.74
CA ASP A 261 5.44 -17.37 11.68
C ASP A 261 6.40 -16.23 11.29
N LEU A 262 6.91 -15.55 12.32
CA LEU A 262 7.92 -14.50 12.22
C LEU A 262 8.91 -14.61 13.38
N SER A 263 10.20 -14.56 13.06
CA SER A 263 11.22 -14.27 14.07
C SER A 263 11.03 -12.85 14.62
N GLU A 264 11.54 -12.62 15.83
CA GLU A 264 11.48 -11.30 16.47
C GLU A 264 12.09 -10.18 15.62
N LYS A 265 13.16 -10.48 14.88
CA LYS A 265 13.81 -9.53 13.96
C LYS A 265 12.90 -9.19 12.78
N GLU A 266 12.21 -10.17 12.21
CA GLU A 266 11.26 -9.96 11.11
C GLU A 266 10.03 -9.19 11.60
N ALA A 267 9.49 -9.53 12.78
CA ALA A 267 8.37 -8.82 13.39
C ALA A 267 8.71 -7.34 13.66
N PHE A 268 9.89 -7.07 14.23
CA PHE A 268 10.36 -5.68 14.40
C PHE A 268 10.49 -4.95 13.06
N PHE A 269 11.07 -5.60 12.05
CA PHE A 269 11.20 -5.03 10.72
C PHE A 269 9.84 -4.69 10.12
N CYS A 270 8.84 -5.57 10.24
CA CYS A 270 7.48 -5.33 9.77
C CYS A 270 6.88 -4.08 10.43
N ILE A 271 7.00 -3.94 11.76
CA ILE A 271 6.53 -2.76 12.49
C ILE A 271 7.22 -1.49 11.98
N ALA A 272 8.55 -1.52 11.88
CA ALA A 272 9.34 -0.37 11.49
C ALA A 272 9.08 0.05 10.03
N TYR A 273 8.91 -0.94 9.14
CA TYR A 273 8.58 -0.76 7.73
C TYR A 273 7.14 -0.24 7.55
N GLY A 274 6.18 -0.78 8.29
CA GLY A 274 4.80 -0.30 8.29
C GLY A 274 4.66 1.14 8.77
N PHE A 275 5.40 1.52 9.83
CA PHE A 275 5.43 2.92 10.26
C PHE A 275 6.05 3.85 9.20
N LEU A 276 7.07 3.40 8.46
CA LEU A 276 7.65 4.17 7.34
C LEU A 276 6.58 4.47 6.29
N LEU A 277 5.82 3.45 5.88
CA LEU A 277 4.75 3.59 4.88
C LEU A 277 3.65 4.53 5.38
N GLN A 278 3.19 4.36 6.62
CA GLN A 278 2.17 5.22 7.23
C GLN A 278 2.57 6.70 7.25
N VAL A 279 3.82 7.04 7.60
CA VAL A 279 4.25 8.45 7.59
C VAL A 279 4.32 9.01 6.17
N ALA A 280 4.62 8.17 5.18
CA ALA A 280 4.63 8.60 3.79
C ALA A 280 3.21 8.84 3.26
N ASP A 281 2.24 8.02 3.66
CA ASP A 281 0.82 8.22 3.37
C ASP A 281 0.30 9.49 4.05
N ASP A 282 0.60 9.70 5.34
CA ASP A 282 0.28 10.96 6.04
C ASP A 282 0.80 12.19 5.26
N ILE A 283 2.03 12.13 4.73
CA ILE A 283 2.59 13.21 3.89
C ILE A 283 1.83 13.34 2.57
N GLN A 284 1.47 12.23 1.94
CA GLN A 284 0.79 12.21 0.65
C GLN A 284 -0.61 12.80 0.74
N ASP A 285 -1.35 12.46 1.79
CA ASP A 285 -2.78 12.74 1.94
C ASP A 285 -3.08 13.88 2.93
N MET A 286 -2.02 14.59 3.36
CA MET A 286 -2.06 15.72 4.28
C MET A 286 -3.14 16.78 3.97
N GLU A 287 -3.52 17.01 2.71
CA GLU A 287 -4.61 17.94 2.39
C GLU A 287 -5.99 17.33 2.57
N GLU A 288 -6.20 16.11 2.06
CA GLU A 288 -7.43 15.35 2.29
C GLU A 288 -7.69 15.20 3.80
N ASP A 289 -6.69 14.78 4.57
CA ASP A 289 -6.77 14.64 6.03
C ASP A 289 -7.22 15.93 6.72
N ARG A 290 -6.67 17.08 6.30
CA ARG A 290 -7.01 18.39 6.88
C ARG A 290 -8.45 18.80 6.55
N ILE A 291 -8.93 18.46 5.37
CA ILE A 291 -10.33 18.71 4.97
C ILE A 291 -11.27 17.84 5.82
N LEU A 292 -10.88 16.58 6.06
CA LEU A 292 -11.64 15.63 6.88
C LEU A 292 -11.44 15.82 8.39
N CYS A 293 -10.64 16.81 8.81
CA CYS A 293 -10.28 17.05 10.20
C CYS A 293 -9.62 15.84 10.90
N GLN A 294 -8.92 15.01 10.14
CA GLN A 294 -8.11 13.91 10.64
C GLN A 294 -6.73 14.43 11.01
N HIS A 295 -6.27 14.13 12.24
CA HIS A 295 -5.01 14.63 12.79
C HIS A 295 -3.90 13.57 12.72
N THR A 296 -3.21 13.54 11.59
CA THR A 296 -2.04 12.69 11.29
C THR A 296 -0.73 13.42 11.56
N LEU A 297 0.42 12.74 11.47
CA LEU A 297 1.74 13.35 11.73
C LEU A 297 2.05 14.50 10.77
N ALA A 298 1.45 14.50 9.57
CA ALA A 298 1.61 15.56 8.59
C ALA A 298 0.50 16.62 8.66
N SER A 299 -0.77 16.20 8.78
CA SER A 299 -1.94 17.10 8.74
C SER A 299 -1.99 18.06 9.93
N MET A 300 -1.47 17.65 11.10
CA MET A 300 -1.36 18.48 12.29
C MET A 300 -0.34 19.63 12.16
N LEU A 301 0.57 19.57 11.17
CA LEU A 301 1.63 20.54 11.01
C LEU A 301 1.14 21.79 10.28
N HIS A 302 1.26 22.96 10.93
CA HIS A 302 0.86 24.24 10.34
C HIS A 302 1.97 24.89 9.49
N GLY A 303 3.24 24.66 9.82
CA GLY A 303 4.37 25.36 9.22
C GLY A 303 5.06 24.59 8.09
N LYS A 304 5.34 25.27 6.97
CA LYS A 304 6.10 24.70 5.83
C LYS A 304 7.46 24.10 6.25
N ARG A 305 8.13 24.71 7.23
CA ARG A 305 9.41 24.21 7.78
C ARG A 305 9.25 22.96 8.65
N GLN A 306 8.11 22.78 9.30
CA GLN A 306 7.82 21.55 10.07
C GLN A 306 7.58 20.39 9.12
N ARG A 307 6.77 20.59 8.08
CA ARG A 307 6.52 19.58 7.02
C ARG A 307 7.80 19.13 6.33
N LEU A 308 8.70 20.07 6.01
CA LEU A 308 10.02 19.72 5.47
C LEU A 308 10.86 18.91 6.46
N ARG A 309 10.80 19.22 7.76
CA ARG A 309 11.52 18.45 8.80
C ARG A 309 10.96 17.03 8.93
N LEU A 310 9.65 16.85 8.85
CA LEU A 310 9.00 15.53 8.82
C LEU A 310 9.52 14.70 7.64
N ALA A 311 9.44 15.24 6.43
CA ALA A 311 9.95 14.56 5.23
C ALA A 311 11.45 14.21 5.32
N GLN A 312 12.27 15.08 5.90
CA GLN A 312 13.70 14.85 6.11
C GLN A 312 14.00 13.82 7.22
N ARG A 313 13.16 13.77 8.25
CA ARG A 313 13.25 12.74 9.28
C ARG A 313 12.84 11.38 8.70
N LEU A 314 11.73 11.31 7.98
CA LEU A 314 11.30 10.10 7.28
C LEU A 314 12.37 9.60 6.29
N HIS A 315 13.03 10.50 5.56
CA HIS A 315 14.16 10.13 4.71
C HIS A 315 15.29 9.42 5.47
N THR A 316 15.58 9.90 6.69
CA THR A 316 16.64 9.32 7.54
C THR A 316 16.18 7.99 8.12
N TYR A 317 14.95 7.95 8.64
CA TYR A 317 14.33 6.75 9.18
C TYR A 317 14.26 5.62 8.14
N LEU A 318 13.90 5.94 6.89
CA LEU A 318 13.93 5.00 5.77
C LEU A 318 15.30 4.35 5.61
N HIS A 319 16.38 5.15 5.67
CA HIS A 319 17.73 4.60 5.58
C HIS A 319 18.08 3.74 6.79
N GLU A 320 17.72 4.18 8.01
CA GLU A 320 17.98 3.41 9.23
C GLU A 320 17.28 2.03 9.20
N VAL A 321 15.98 2.00 8.89
CA VAL A 321 15.19 0.77 8.81
C VAL A 321 15.74 -0.16 7.73
N LEU A 322 15.90 0.35 6.51
CA LEU A 322 16.26 -0.48 5.37
C LEU A 322 17.74 -0.85 5.35
N PHE A 323 18.63 -0.15 6.07
CA PHE A 323 20.06 -0.49 6.11
C PHE A 323 20.44 -1.32 7.34
N TYR A 324 19.98 -0.95 8.54
CA TYR A 324 20.42 -1.59 9.79
C TYR A 324 19.45 -2.64 10.33
N HIS A 325 18.15 -2.51 10.04
CA HIS A 325 17.12 -3.41 10.57
C HIS A 325 16.61 -4.42 9.54
N TYR A 326 17.13 -4.38 8.31
CA TYR A 326 16.77 -5.33 7.26
C TYR A 326 17.08 -6.78 7.71
N PRO A 327 16.09 -7.69 7.65
CA PRO A 327 16.20 -9.02 8.26
C PRO A 327 17.12 -9.97 7.48
N ALA A 328 17.11 -9.92 6.15
CA ALA A 328 17.87 -10.83 5.29
C ALA A 328 19.24 -10.30 4.83
N LYS A 329 20.01 -11.14 4.13
CA LYS A 329 21.38 -10.82 3.68
C LYS A 329 21.44 -10.31 2.22
N ALA A 330 20.34 -10.39 1.48
CA ALA A 330 20.26 -9.96 0.08
C ALA A 330 20.37 -8.44 -0.12
N SER A 331 21.58 -7.96 -0.41
CA SER A 331 21.87 -6.53 -0.66
C SER A 331 21.16 -5.96 -1.89
N THR A 332 20.89 -6.77 -2.92
CA THR A 332 20.20 -6.30 -4.13
C THR A 332 18.72 -5.99 -3.87
N MET A 333 18.02 -6.84 -3.12
CA MET A 333 16.62 -6.63 -2.74
C MET A 333 16.49 -5.45 -1.78
N GLN A 334 17.40 -5.35 -0.81
CA GLN A 334 17.49 -4.21 0.09
C GLN A 334 17.63 -2.88 -0.68
N SER A 335 18.57 -2.82 -1.64
CA SER A 335 18.77 -1.63 -2.48
C SER A 335 17.56 -1.31 -3.35
N PHE A 336 16.87 -2.36 -3.82
CA PHE A 336 15.64 -2.25 -4.58
C PHE A 336 14.52 -1.61 -3.76
N VAL A 337 14.26 -2.11 -2.55
CA VAL A 337 13.23 -1.57 -1.64
C VAL A 337 13.59 -0.15 -1.22
N GLU A 338 14.86 0.13 -0.91
CA GLU A 338 15.31 1.48 -0.56
C GLU A 338 15.01 2.49 -1.66
N LYS A 339 15.28 2.12 -2.91
CA LYS A 339 14.98 2.97 -4.07
C LYS A 339 13.49 3.22 -4.22
N ASN A 340 12.65 2.18 -4.06
CA ASN A 340 11.19 2.30 -4.11
C ASN A 340 10.63 3.19 -3.02
N CYS A 341 11.02 2.97 -1.76
CA CYS A 341 10.57 3.81 -0.65
C CYS A 341 11.03 5.28 -0.82
N ARG A 342 12.21 5.52 -1.41
CA ARG A 342 12.67 6.88 -1.74
C ARG A 342 11.78 7.53 -2.80
N PHE A 343 11.37 6.78 -3.82
CA PHE A 343 10.43 7.29 -4.84
C PHE A 343 9.06 7.56 -4.27
N LEU A 344 8.55 6.66 -3.42
CA LEU A 344 7.29 6.84 -2.71
C LEU A 344 7.33 8.14 -1.89
N LEU A 345 8.37 8.35 -1.06
CA LEU A 345 8.56 9.61 -0.34
C LEU A 345 8.60 10.85 -1.27
N ILE A 346 9.33 10.75 -2.38
CA ILE A 346 9.40 11.83 -3.37
C ILE A 346 8.02 12.11 -3.97
N GLY A 347 7.25 11.08 -4.30
CA GLY A 347 5.87 11.14 -4.79
C GLY A 347 4.94 11.80 -3.78
N SER A 348 4.95 11.35 -2.53
CA SER A 348 4.16 11.93 -1.43
C SER A 348 4.43 13.42 -1.27
N ILE A 349 5.72 13.83 -1.26
CA ILE A 349 6.10 15.24 -1.19
C ILE A 349 5.64 16.00 -2.44
N ALA A 350 5.78 15.39 -3.62
CA ALA A 350 5.47 16.00 -4.91
C ALA A 350 4.00 16.42 -5.01
N LYS A 351 3.07 15.57 -4.55
CA LYS A 351 1.62 15.85 -4.47
C LYS A 351 1.32 17.12 -3.64
N GLN A 352 2.13 17.38 -2.61
CA GLN A 352 1.91 18.44 -1.62
C GLN A 352 2.87 19.63 -1.73
N LEU A 353 3.55 19.83 -2.86
CA LEU A 353 4.70 20.75 -2.96
C LEU A 353 4.44 22.22 -2.58
N HIS A 354 3.23 22.72 -2.79
CA HIS A 354 2.82 24.09 -2.39
C HIS A 354 2.84 24.29 -0.86
N LEU A 355 2.73 23.21 -0.09
CA LEU A 355 2.79 23.20 1.37
C LEU A 355 4.22 23.23 1.93
N PHE A 356 5.25 23.14 1.08
CA PHE A 356 6.67 23.18 1.46
C PHE A 356 7.34 24.54 1.17
N PRO A 357 8.51 24.83 1.78
CA PRO A 357 9.21 26.11 1.56
C PRO A 357 9.57 26.31 0.08
N LYS A 358 9.30 27.51 -0.47
CA LYS A 358 9.50 27.82 -1.90
C LYS A 358 10.89 27.38 -2.46
N PRO A 359 12.02 27.64 -1.77
CA PRO A 359 13.33 27.21 -2.28
C PRO A 359 13.48 25.69 -2.38
N PHE A 360 12.86 24.93 -1.47
CA PHE A 360 12.85 23.48 -1.53
C PHE A 360 11.95 22.99 -2.67
N ALA A 361 10.73 23.52 -2.75
CA ALA A 361 9.77 23.12 -3.78
C ALA A 361 10.31 23.35 -5.20
N TYR A 362 11.03 24.46 -5.41
CA TYR A 362 11.71 24.73 -6.68
C TYR A 362 12.78 23.68 -7.03
N ARG A 363 13.61 23.27 -6.07
CA ARG A 363 14.62 22.20 -6.29
C ARG A 363 13.97 20.85 -6.57
N MET A 364 12.88 20.54 -5.86
CA MET A 364 12.12 19.31 -6.07
C MET A 364 11.55 19.24 -7.49
N ARG A 365 10.84 20.28 -7.95
CA ARG A 365 10.30 20.35 -9.32
C ARG A 365 11.36 20.13 -10.40
N ARG A 366 12.57 20.63 -10.17
CA ARG A 366 13.71 20.45 -11.09
C ARG A 366 14.33 19.07 -11.06
N SER A 367 14.06 18.28 -10.04
CA SER A 367 14.65 16.95 -9.84
C SER A 367 13.71 15.82 -10.25
N LEU A 368 12.44 16.12 -10.52
CA LEU A 368 11.48 15.15 -11.02
C LEU A 368 11.77 14.79 -12.49
N PRO A 369 11.60 13.51 -12.88
CA PRO A 369 11.83 13.06 -14.26
C PRO A 369 10.78 13.61 -15.24
N LEU A 370 9.57 13.90 -14.73
CA LEU A 370 8.47 14.53 -15.44
C LEU A 370 8.01 15.78 -14.67
N GLY A 371 7.51 16.77 -15.39
CA GLY A 371 6.88 17.93 -14.75
C GLY A 371 5.56 17.52 -14.09
N LEU A 372 5.25 18.09 -12.92
CA LEU A 372 4.03 17.76 -12.15
C LEU A 372 2.75 17.90 -12.99
N ASP A 373 2.62 18.99 -13.75
CA ASP A 373 1.43 19.22 -14.58
C ASP A 373 1.24 18.07 -15.59
N ALA A 374 2.33 17.55 -16.17
CA ALA A 374 2.27 16.42 -17.09
C ALA A 374 1.90 15.12 -16.37
N VAL A 375 2.40 14.90 -15.14
CA VAL A 375 2.01 13.75 -14.32
C VAL A 375 0.52 13.80 -13.98
N THR A 376 0.02 14.94 -13.52
CA THR A 376 -1.39 15.14 -13.19
C THR A 376 -2.30 14.91 -14.39
N THR A 377 -1.96 15.45 -15.56
CA THR A 377 -2.71 15.19 -16.79
C THR A 377 -2.74 13.69 -17.12
N LEU A 378 -1.59 13.01 -17.11
CA LEU A 378 -1.51 11.58 -17.41
C LEU A 378 -2.32 10.73 -16.42
N MET A 379 -2.27 11.07 -15.12
CA MET A 379 -3.02 10.34 -14.09
C MET A 379 -4.54 10.51 -14.27
N ASN A 380 -5.02 11.74 -14.49
CA ASN A 380 -6.44 12.00 -14.68
C ASN A 380 -7.00 11.30 -15.92
N GLU A 381 -6.26 11.35 -17.04
CA GLU A 381 -6.66 10.68 -18.28
C GLU A 381 -6.65 9.15 -18.12
N SER A 382 -5.68 8.59 -17.40
CA SER A 382 -5.58 7.14 -17.18
C SER A 382 -6.67 6.62 -16.25
N SER A 383 -7.02 7.39 -15.21
CA SER A 383 -8.12 7.05 -14.29
C SER A 383 -9.47 7.01 -15.01
N ALA A 384 -9.76 8.00 -15.85
CA ALA A 384 -10.98 7.99 -16.67
C ALA A 384 -11.06 6.78 -17.61
N MET A 385 -9.93 6.36 -18.18
CA MET A 385 -9.87 5.17 -19.03
C MET A 385 -10.16 3.88 -18.25
N LEU A 386 -9.55 3.71 -17.08
CA LEU A 386 -9.72 2.52 -16.22
C LEU A 386 -11.17 2.33 -15.76
N GLN A 387 -11.94 3.41 -15.64
CA GLN A 387 -13.35 3.41 -15.25
C GLN A 387 -14.31 3.13 -16.41
N SER A 388 -13.83 2.94 -17.64
CA SER A 388 -14.70 2.61 -18.76
C SER A 388 -15.17 1.15 -18.73
N GLU A 389 -16.44 0.92 -19.06
CA GLU A 389 -17.02 -0.43 -19.17
C GLU A 389 -16.19 -1.34 -20.10
N GLN A 390 -15.63 -0.76 -21.16
CA GLN A 390 -14.79 -1.45 -22.12
C GLN A 390 -13.51 -2.02 -21.47
N ILE A 391 -12.84 -1.25 -20.60
CA ILE A 391 -11.65 -1.72 -19.90
C ILE A 391 -12.01 -2.75 -18.83
N HIS A 392 -13.15 -2.60 -18.16
CA HIS A 392 -13.63 -3.61 -17.23
C HIS A 392 -13.80 -4.97 -17.93
N ALA A 393 -14.42 -5.00 -19.11
CA ALA A 393 -14.58 -6.22 -19.90
C ALA A 393 -13.24 -6.83 -20.32
N VAL A 394 -12.26 -6.00 -20.70
CA VAL A 394 -10.88 -6.46 -21.01
C VAL A 394 -10.23 -7.12 -19.80
N ILE A 395 -10.30 -6.49 -18.62
CA ILE A 395 -9.69 -7.03 -17.40
C ILE A 395 -10.38 -8.36 -17.03
N GLN A 396 -11.71 -8.42 -17.10
CA GLN A 396 -12.46 -9.65 -16.83
C GLN A 396 -12.04 -10.78 -17.77
N ALA A 397 -11.95 -10.52 -19.08
CA ALA A 397 -11.51 -11.51 -20.06
C ALA A 397 -10.03 -11.92 -19.89
N TYR A 398 -9.19 -10.99 -19.43
CA TYR A 398 -7.76 -11.21 -19.19
C TYR A 398 -7.52 -12.16 -18.01
N VAL A 399 -8.25 -11.98 -16.91
CA VAL A 399 -8.06 -12.77 -15.68
C VAL A 399 -8.78 -14.12 -15.73
N GLN A 400 -9.84 -14.27 -16.53
CA GLN A 400 -10.54 -15.55 -16.71
C GLN A 400 -9.71 -16.61 -17.46
N ALA A 401 -8.67 -16.22 -18.19
CA ALA A 401 -7.82 -17.13 -18.96
C ALA A 401 -6.71 -17.82 -18.13
N LEU A 402 -6.80 -17.77 -16.80
CA LEU A 402 -5.87 -18.40 -15.85
C LEU A 402 -6.14 -19.88 -15.62
#